data_AF-A0A4Z0KLC7-F1
#
_entry.id   AF-A0A4Z0KLC7-F1
#
_cell.length_a   1.000
_cell.length_b   1.000
_cell.length_c   1.000
_cell.angle_alpha   90.00
_cell.angle_beta   90.00
_cell.angle_gamma   90.00
#
_symmetry.space_group_name_H-M   'P 1'
#
loop_
_entity.id
_entity.type
_entity.pdbx_description
1 polymer ?
#
loop_
_entity_poly.entity_id
_entity_poly.type
_entity_poly.pdbx_seq_one_letter_code
_entity_poly.pdbx_strand_id
1 'polypeptide(L)' 'MTSAHPSDRDERLPARMRDYRIEAEARESPDLHKLAQLFIGIARSRADQARTHPTTDIDAVSPGSEHWRGDEVESEQ' A
#
# COMPACT_ATOMS: atom_id res chain seq x y z
N MET A 1 22.77 7.65 31.62
CA MET A 1 22.52 8.68 30.58
C MET A 1 22.23 7.94 29.29
N THR A 2 20.96 7.69 28.99
CA THR A 2 20.57 6.89 27.82
C THR A 2 20.35 7.84 26.64
N SER A 3 21.23 7.77 25.65
CA SER A 3 21.17 8.56 24.44
C SER A 3 19.93 8.19 23.63
N ALA A 4 19.02 9.13 23.42
CA ALA A 4 17.92 8.99 22.47
C ALA A 4 18.49 8.78 21.06
N HIS A 5 18.08 7.72 20.36
CA HIS A 5 18.47 7.44 18.99
C HIS A 5 17.89 8.51 18.04
N PRO A 6 18.72 9.27 17.31
CA PRO A 6 18.27 10.41 16.51
C PRO A 6 17.92 9.99 15.07
N SER A 7 16.95 9.10 14.86
CA SER A 7 16.62 8.65 13.49
C SER A 7 15.14 8.35 13.19
N ASP A 8 14.21 8.64 14.10
CA ASP A 8 12.77 8.33 13.90
C ASP A 8 11.89 9.56 13.69
N ARG A 9 12.45 10.67 13.18
CA ARG A 9 11.68 11.87 12.82
C ARG A 9 11.55 11.96 11.31
N ASP A 10 10.38 11.62 10.77
CA ASP A 10 10.09 11.81 9.34
C ASP A 10 9.87 13.31 9.06
N GLU A 11 10.89 13.97 8.53
CA GLU A 11 10.88 15.40 8.19
C GLU A 11 9.82 15.76 7.13
N ARG A 12 9.29 14.78 6.38
CA ARG A 12 8.22 15.00 5.41
C ARG A 12 6.86 15.18 6.07
N LEU A 13 6.73 14.81 7.34
CA LEU A 13 5.50 14.98 8.10
C LEU A 13 5.42 16.39 8.73
N PRO A 14 4.21 16.94 8.92
CA PRO A 14 4.02 18.20 9.65
C PRO A 14 4.66 18.14 11.05
N ALA A 15 5.23 19.26 11.52
CA ALA A 15 5.96 19.32 12.79
C ALA A 15 5.24 18.65 13.97
N ARG A 16 3.92 18.88 14.09
CA ARG A 16 3.06 18.28 15.13
C ARG A 16 2.94 16.75 15.07
N MET A 17 3.29 16.13 13.96
CA MET A 17 3.17 14.69 13.72
C MET A 17 4.50 13.94 13.78
N ARG A 18 5.62 14.65 13.80
CA ARG A 18 6.96 14.04 13.75
C ARG A 18 7.32 13.25 15.01
N ASP A 19 6.61 13.51 16.10
CA ASP A 19 6.78 12.79 17.37
C ASP A 19 5.72 11.66 17.53
N TYR A 20 4.78 11.48 16.59
CA TYR A 20 3.85 10.35 16.62
C TYR A 20 4.42 9.14 15.89
N ARG A 21 4.31 7.98 16.55
CA ARG A 21 4.55 6.68 15.93
C ARG A 21 3.24 6.13 15.39
N ILE A 22 3.16 5.90 14.09
CA ILE A 22 2.00 5.26 13.46
C ILE A 22 2.26 3.75 13.45
N GLU A 23 1.39 3.00 14.10
CA GLU A 23 1.44 1.54 14.13
C GLU A 23 0.12 0.96 13.63
N ALA A 24 0.21 -0.12 12.86
CA ALA A 24 -0.96 -0.86 12.43
C ALA A 24 -1.25 -1.98 13.43
N GLU A 25 -2.43 -1.94 14.03
CA GLU A 25 -2.91 -3.05 14.86
C GLU A 25 -3.60 -4.10 13.98
N ALA A 26 -3.20 -5.36 14.16
CA ALA A 26 -3.87 -6.48 13.50
C ALA A 26 -5.28 -6.64 14.05
N ARG A 27 -6.27 -6.72 13.16
CA ARG A 27 -7.67 -6.94 13.53
C ARG A 27 -8.05 -8.37 13.16
N GLU A 28 -8.73 -9.05 14.07
CA GLU A 28 -9.24 -10.42 13.86
C GLU A 28 -10.17 -10.49 12.63
N SER A 29 -11.01 -9.47 12.44
CA SER A 29 -11.84 -9.31 11.25
C SER A 29 -11.57 -7.95 10.59
N PRO A 30 -10.81 -7.89 9.49
CA PRO A 30 -10.59 -6.66 8.75
C PRO A 30 -11.84 -6.23 7.98
N ASP A 31 -12.04 -4.93 7.84
CA ASP A 31 -13.15 -4.37 7.05
C ASP A 31 -12.79 -4.43 5.56
N LEU A 32 -13.24 -5.50 4.89
CA LEU A 32 -12.92 -5.76 3.48
C LEU A 32 -13.42 -4.65 2.55
N HIS A 33 -14.52 -3.99 2.89
CA HIS A 33 -15.05 -2.90 2.09
C HIS A 33 -14.12 -1.68 2.12
N LYS A 34 -13.64 -1.31 3.30
CA LYS A 34 -12.65 -0.22 3.46
C LYS A 34 -11.32 -0.55 2.80
N LEU A 35 -10.86 -1.80 2.91
CA LEU A 35 -9.64 -2.23 2.24
C LEU A 35 -9.79 -2.14 0.71
N ALA A 36 -10.90 -2.64 0.16
CA ALA A 36 -11.16 -2.54 -1.28
C ALA A 36 -11.17 -1.08 -1.76
N GLN A 37 -11.85 -0.18 -1.03
CA GLN A 37 -11.83 1.26 -1.34
C GLN A 37 -10.41 1.83 -1.34
N LEU A 38 -9.61 1.51 -0.33
CA LEU A 38 -8.23 1.98 -0.22
C LEU A 38 -7.37 1.50 -1.39
N PHE A 39 -7.39 0.20 -1.70
CA PHE A 39 -6.57 -0.38 -2.76
C PHE A 39 -6.95 0.14 -4.14
N ILE A 40 -8.25 0.30 -4.42
CA ILE A 40 -8.73 0.90 -5.68
C ILE A 40 -8.23 2.36 -5.79
N GLY A 41 -8.29 3.12 -4.70
CA GLY A 41 -7.77 4.49 -4.66
C GLY A 41 -6.27 4.57 -4.96
N ILE A 42 -5.47 3.69 -4.34
CA ILE A 42 -4.02 3.62 -4.57
C ILE A 42 -3.73 3.24 -6.03
N ALA A 43 -4.40 2.22 -6.57
CA ALA A 43 -4.22 1.77 -7.95
C ALA A 43 -4.53 2.90 -8.93
N ARG A 44 -5.63 3.63 -8.72
CA ARG A 44 -6.00 4.78 -9.54
C ARG A 44 -4.95 5.90 -9.45
N SER A 45 -4.52 6.27 -8.25
CA SER A 45 -3.48 7.30 -8.07
C SER A 45 -2.19 6.94 -8.79
N ARG A 46 -1.78 5.66 -8.77
CA ARG A 46 -0.59 5.19 -9.49
C ARG A 46 -0.79 5.24 -11.01
N ALA A 47 -1.96 4.85 -11.50
CA ALA A 47 -2.29 4.94 -12.93
C ALA A 47 -2.26 6.39 -13.42
N ASP A 48 -2.80 7.33 -12.64
CA ASP A 48 -2.80 8.75 -12.96
C ASP A 48 -1.37 9.35 -12.93
N GLN A 49 -0.54 8.95 -11.96
CA GLN A 49 0.89 9.32 -11.92
C GLN A 49 1.66 8.78 -13.13
N ALA A 50 1.45 7.51 -13.51
CA ALA A 50 2.10 6.90 -14.67
C ALA A 50 1.73 7.60 -15.99
N ARG A 51 0.51 8.15 -16.10
CA ARG A 51 0.08 8.95 -17.25
C ARG A 51 0.72 10.34 -17.29
N THR A 52 0.98 10.93 -16.12
CA THR A 52 1.50 12.31 -15.99
C THR A 52 3.02 12.36 -16.08
N HIS A 53 3.69 11.33 -15.55
CA HIS A 53 5.12 11.13 -15.64
C HIS A 53 5.37 9.78 -16.32
N PRO A 54 5.48 9.74 -17.68
CA PRO A 54 5.94 8.57 -18.38
C PRO A 54 7.43 8.36 -18.06
N THR A 55 7.70 7.76 -16.89
CA THR A 55 9.06 7.46 -16.46
C THR A 55 9.64 6.43 -17.40
N THR A 56 10.60 6.87 -18.20
CA THR A 56 11.52 6.01 -18.94
C THR A 56 12.51 5.45 -17.92
N ASP A 57 12.12 4.44 -17.14
CA ASP A 57 13.09 3.65 -16.39
C ASP A 57 12.57 2.23 -16.13
N ILE A 58 13.46 1.29 -16.43
CA ILE A 58 13.17 -0.10 -16.80
C ILE A 58 13.12 -1.03 -15.58
N ASP A 59 13.07 -0.50 -14.35
CA ASP A 59 13.18 -1.29 -13.11
C ASP A 59 11.96 -1.19 -12.17
N ALA A 60 10.79 -0.82 -12.70
CA ALA A 60 9.55 -1.10 -11.98
C ALA A 60 9.27 -2.61 -12.10
N VAL A 61 9.68 -3.39 -11.09
CA VAL A 61 9.06 -4.69 -10.82
C VAL A 61 7.56 -4.44 -10.74
N SER A 62 6.90 -4.73 -11.86
CA SER A 62 5.46 -4.83 -11.95
C SER A 62 5.13 -6.09 -11.15
N PRO A 63 4.34 -6.04 -10.06
CA PRO A 63 3.70 -7.23 -9.55
C PRO A 63 2.59 -7.58 -10.54
N GLY A 64 3.02 -7.96 -11.74
CA GLY A 64 2.18 -8.40 -12.83
C GLY A 64 2.06 -9.91 -12.71
N SER A 65 0.82 -10.34 -12.44
CA SER A 65 0.32 -11.66 -12.81
C SER A 65 0.62 -12.81 -11.87
N GLU A 66 0.22 -12.69 -10.59
CA GLU A 66 -0.38 -13.86 -9.94
C GLU A 66 -1.72 -14.11 -10.62
N HIS A 67 -1.68 -15.05 -11.55
CA HIS A 67 -2.80 -15.72 -12.17
C HIS A 67 -3.78 -16.18 -11.07
N TRP A 68 -4.82 -15.38 -10.82
CA TRP A 68 -6.04 -15.87 -10.19
C TRP A 68 -6.59 -16.94 -11.12
N ARG A 69 -6.14 -18.19 -10.94
CA ARG A 69 -6.90 -19.33 -11.43
C ARG A 69 -8.24 -19.26 -10.72
N GLY A 70 -9.26 -18.90 -11.48
CA GLY A 70 -10.62 -19.30 -11.14
C GLY A 70 -10.57 -20.80 -10.96
N ASP A 71 -10.79 -21.22 -9.72
CA ASP A 71 -11.17 -22.60 -9.42
C ASP A 71 -12.54 -22.76 -10.08
N GLU A 72 -12.56 -23.32 -11.30
CA GLU A 72 -13.77 -23.76 -11.96
C GLU A 72 -14.35 -24.88 -11.09
N VAL A 73 -15.28 -24.54 -10.20
CA VAL A 73 -16.14 -25.53 -9.56
C VAL A 73 -17.08 -26.07 -10.64
N GLU A 74 -16.68 -27.15 -11.30
CA GLU A 74 -17.57 -27.93 -12.15
C GLU A 74 -18.82 -28.28 -11.33
N SER A 75 -19.93 -27.63 -11.67
CA SER A 75 -21.26 -27.96 -11.18
C SER A 75 -21.95 -28.78 -12.28
N GLU A 76 -21.76 -30.09 -12.25
CA GLU A 76 -22.54 -31.09 -12.99
C GLU A 76 -22.51 -32.40 -12.17
N GLN A 77 -23.57 -33.15 -11.90
CA GLN A 77 -25.02 -33.04 -12.07
C GLN A 77 -25.65 -33.96 -11.00
#